data_AF-A0A1X1IQT9-F1
#
_entry.id   AF-A0A1X1IQT9-F1
#
_cell.length_a   1.000
_cell.length_b   1.000
_cell.length_c   1.000
_cell.angle_alpha   90.00
_cell.angle_beta   90.00
_cell.angle_gamma   90.00
#
_symmetry.space_group_name_H-M   'P 1'
#
loop_
_entity.id
_entity.type
_entity.pdbx_description
1 polymer ?
#
loop_
_entity_poly.entity_id
_entity_poly.type
_entity_poly.pdbx_seq_one_letter_code
_entity_poly.pdbx_strand_id
1 'polypeptide(L)'
;MLLDDERYAEVIAYGKEAVTKIGENKFEEGFVLAEQGWNAFPESGAKWNQGYNYAKSFFKHAIGNRDMVIAKSWLDRMIENNDELHLFDSEVEHMKAKYEFELGNLDEAFELWKNLLKQKGVGNRYFQSDDPKYKEFYQSRK
;
A
#
# COMPACT_ATOMS: atom_id res chain seq x y z
N MET A 1 -5.03 -13.58 10.38
CA MET A 1 -6.21 -13.59 11.30
C MET A 1 -7.18 -12.49 10.90
N LEU A 2 -8.46 -12.55 11.32
CA LEU A 2 -9.46 -11.53 11.03
C LEU A 2 -10.06 -11.00 12.33
N LEU A 3 -10.13 -9.67 12.46
CA LEU A 3 -10.91 -9.01 13.50
C LEU A 3 -12.40 -9.25 13.26
N ASP A 4 -13.14 -9.38 14.35
CA ASP A 4 -14.60 -9.32 14.33
C ASP A 4 -15.09 -7.95 13.86
N ASP A 5 -16.34 -7.90 13.41
CA ASP A 5 -16.92 -6.74 12.74
C ASP A 5 -16.99 -5.51 13.66
N GLU A 6 -17.22 -5.70 14.96
CA GLU A 6 -17.35 -4.60 15.93
C GLU A 6 -16.00 -3.92 16.15
N ARG A 7 -14.96 -4.69 16.46
CA ARG A 7 -13.60 -4.15 16.63
C ARG A 7 -13.06 -3.57 15.34
N TYR A 8 -13.35 -4.21 14.22
CA TYR A 8 -12.92 -3.68 12.92
C TYR A 8 -13.64 -2.38 12.55
N ALA A 9 -14.90 -2.21 12.95
CA ALA A 9 -15.63 -0.96 12.73
C ALA A 9 -14.98 0.23 13.46
N GLU A 10 -14.46 0.03 14.67
CA GLU A 10 -13.74 1.07 15.42
C GLU A 10 -12.47 1.52 14.69
N VAL A 11 -11.64 0.56 14.25
CA VAL A 11 -10.44 0.81 13.44
C VAL A 11 -10.77 1.57 12.15
N ILE A 12 -11.83 1.14 11.47
CA ILE A 12 -12.24 1.71 10.18
C ILE A 12 -12.88 3.09 10.32
N ALA A 13 -13.44 3.44 11.49
CA ALA A 13 -13.92 4.80 11.73
C ALA A 13 -12.79 5.83 11.58
N TYR A 14 -11.63 5.58 12.20
CA TYR A 14 -10.43 6.40 12.00
C TYR A 14 -10.00 6.45 10.54
N GLY A 15 -9.97 5.29 9.86
CA GLY A 15 -9.57 5.21 8.46
C GLY A 15 -10.49 6.01 7.53
N LYS A 16 -11.80 6.00 7.77
CA LYS A 16 -12.78 6.78 7.01
C LYS A 16 -12.58 8.28 7.23
N GLU A 17 -12.45 8.70 8.49
CA GLU A 17 -12.22 10.12 8.81
C GLU A 17 -10.90 10.61 8.21
N ALA A 18 -9.84 9.81 8.28
CA ALA A 18 -8.56 10.08 7.65
C ALA A 18 -8.71 10.33 6.15
N VAL A 19 -9.41 9.45 5.42
CA VAL A 19 -9.67 9.61 3.99
C VAL A 19 -10.49 10.88 3.71
N THR A 20 -11.47 11.22 4.55
CA THR A 20 -12.22 12.47 4.44
C THR A 20 -11.29 13.69 4.57
N LYS A 21 -10.42 13.73 5.58
CA LYS A 21 -9.45 14.83 5.75
C LYS A 21 -8.48 14.95 4.59
N ILE A 22 -7.97 13.82 4.09
CA ILE A 22 -7.11 13.80 2.90
C ILE A 22 -7.85 14.36 1.68
N GLY A 23 -9.13 13.99 1.48
CA GLY A 23 -9.98 14.53 0.42
C GLY A 23 -10.25 16.04 0.54
N GLU A 24 -10.20 16.58 1.75
CA GLU A 24 -10.26 18.03 2.04
C GLU A 24 -8.90 18.74 1.90
N ASN A 25 -7.86 18.06 1.39
CA ASN A 25 -6.46 18.52 1.35
C ASN A 25 -5.84 18.78 2.74
N LYS A 26 -6.43 18.25 3.81
CA LYS A 26 -5.87 18.29 5.18
C LYS A 26 -5.01 17.04 5.41
N PHE A 27 -3.93 16.92 4.63
CA PHE A 27 -3.12 15.71 4.58
C PHE A 27 -2.50 15.34 5.93
N GLU A 28 -1.94 16.32 6.67
CA GLU A 28 -1.34 16.08 7.98
C GLU A 28 -2.38 15.53 8.98
N GLU A 29 -3.53 16.21 9.14
CA GLU A 29 -4.64 15.73 9.98
C GLU A 29 -5.08 14.31 9.56
N GLY A 30 -5.19 14.09 8.25
CA GLY A 30 -5.61 12.80 7.71
C GLY A 30 -4.63 11.67 8.01
N PHE A 31 -3.32 11.90 7.85
CA PHE A 31 -2.33 10.88 8.19
C PHE A 31 -2.19 10.67 9.70
N VAL A 32 -2.38 11.70 10.53
CA VAL A 32 -2.45 11.53 11.99
C VAL A 32 -3.61 10.60 12.37
N LEU A 33 -4.80 10.77 11.78
CA LEU A 33 -5.94 9.88 12.00
C LEU A 33 -5.67 8.46 11.47
N ALA A 34 -4.98 8.34 10.33
CA ALA A 34 -4.60 7.04 9.78
C ALA A 34 -3.65 6.28 10.73
N GLU A 35 -2.68 6.97 11.34
CA GLU A 35 -1.80 6.40 12.37
C GLU A 35 -2.60 5.94 13.60
N GLN A 36 -3.57 6.75 14.05
CA GLN A 36 -4.44 6.36 15.17
C GLN A 36 -5.23 5.09 14.86
N GLY A 37 -5.79 4.96 13.65
CA GLY A 37 -6.50 3.76 13.25
C GLY A 37 -5.59 2.53 13.11
N TRP A 38 -4.36 2.71 12.61
CA TRP A 38 -3.36 1.62 12.60
C TRP A 38 -3.02 1.14 14.02
N ASN A 39 -2.85 2.07 14.96
CA ASN A 39 -2.55 1.77 16.35
C ASN A 39 -3.75 1.22 17.13
N ALA A 40 -4.97 1.33 16.60
CA ALA A 40 -6.18 0.76 17.19
C ALA A 40 -6.34 -0.75 16.88
N PHE A 41 -5.58 -1.31 15.93
CA PHE A 41 -5.55 -2.77 15.76
C PHE A 41 -5.00 -3.44 17.02
N PRO A 42 -5.65 -4.50 17.54
CA PRO A 42 -5.14 -5.26 18.68
C PRO A 42 -3.74 -5.83 18.41
N GLU A 43 -2.82 -5.65 19.36
CA GLU A 43 -1.39 -5.98 19.26
C GLU A 43 -0.62 -5.19 18.19
N SER A 44 -0.98 -5.35 16.91
CA SER A 44 -0.41 -4.64 15.76
C SER A 44 -1.26 -4.88 14.52
N GLY A 45 -1.42 -3.86 13.67
CA GLY A 45 -2.05 -4.00 12.35
C GLY A 45 -1.37 -5.05 11.46
N ALA A 46 -0.07 -5.33 11.66
CA ALA A 46 0.66 -6.35 10.91
C ALA A 46 0.12 -7.78 11.12
N LYS A 47 -0.55 -8.04 12.24
CA LYS A 47 -1.05 -9.39 12.59
C LYS A 47 -2.46 -9.68 12.08
N TRP A 48 -3.08 -8.76 11.36
CA TRP A 48 -4.46 -8.91 10.88
C TRP A 48 -4.52 -8.77 9.37
N ASN A 49 -5.24 -9.67 8.68
CA ASN A 49 -5.37 -9.63 7.22
C ASN A 49 -5.96 -8.29 6.75
N GLN A 50 -6.81 -7.68 7.58
CA GLN A 50 -7.39 -6.36 7.32
C GLN A 50 -6.34 -5.24 7.36
N GLY A 51 -5.27 -5.39 8.15
CA GLY A 51 -4.19 -4.41 8.25
C GLY A 51 -3.50 -4.15 6.92
N TYR A 52 -3.29 -5.20 6.10
CA TYR A 52 -2.71 -5.03 4.76
C TYR A 52 -3.50 -4.02 3.91
N ASN A 53 -4.82 -4.20 3.83
CA ASN A 53 -5.69 -3.32 3.05
C ASN A 53 -5.77 -1.91 3.63
N TYR A 54 -5.72 -1.78 4.96
CA TYR A 54 -5.65 -0.50 5.65
C TYR A 54 -4.37 0.25 5.25
N ALA A 55 -3.20 -0.38 5.41
CA ALA A 55 -1.91 0.20 5.05
C ALA A 55 -1.82 0.55 3.55
N LYS A 56 -2.30 -0.35 2.69
CA LYS A 56 -2.37 -0.13 1.23
C LYS A 56 -3.16 1.11 0.85
N SER A 57 -4.26 1.40 1.55
CA SER A 57 -5.07 2.60 1.30
C SER A 57 -4.23 3.86 1.50
N PHE A 58 -3.54 3.95 2.65
CA PHE A 58 -2.75 5.13 2.99
C PHE A 58 -1.43 5.24 2.21
N PHE A 59 -0.83 4.11 1.84
CA PHE A 59 0.24 4.08 0.85
C PHE A 59 -0.17 4.76 -0.45
N LYS A 60 -1.34 4.40 -1.01
CA LYS A 60 -1.84 4.99 -2.27
C LYS A 60 -2.11 6.49 -2.14
N HIS A 61 -2.69 6.93 -1.03
CA HIS A 61 -2.88 8.36 -0.78
C HIS A 61 -1.55 9.11 -0.65
N ALA A 62 -0.56 8.54 0.03
CA ALA A 62 0.76 9.15 0.18
C ALA A 62 1.51 9.25 -1.16
N ILE A 63 1.49 8.19 -1.98
CA ILE A 63 2.01 8.20 -3.35
C ILE A 63 1.32 9.29 -4.19
N GLY A 64 -0.01 9.37 -4.15
CA GLY A 64 -0.76 10.39 -4.88
C GLY A 64 -0.40 11.82 -4.47
N ASN A 65 -0.09 12.03 -3.19
CA ASN A 65 0.37 13.31 -2.65
C ASN A 65 1.89 13.54 -2.79
N ARG A 66 2.64 12.57 -3.37
CA ARG A 66 4.11 12.57 -3.45
C ARG A 66 4.82 12.68 -2.10
N ASP A 67 4.17 12.28 -1.02
CA ASP A 67 4.79 12.19 0.30
C ASP A 67 5.52 10.86 0.43
N MET A 68 6.76 10.84 -0.05
CA MET A 68 7.55 9.61 -0.15
C MET A 68 8.03 9.09 1.20
N VAL A 69 8.06 9.94 2.23
CA VAL A 69 8.40 9.53 3.61
C VAL A 69 7.22 8.75 4.20
N ILE A 70 6.01 9.32 4.11
CA ILE A 70 4.80 8.64 4.57
C ILE A 70 4.50 7.40 3.73
N ALA A 71 4.69 7.46 2.41
CA ALA A 71 4.50 6.31 1.54
C ALA A 71 5.42 5.14 1.94
N LYS A 72 6.70 5.41 2.27
CA LYS A 72 7.61 4.36 2.71
C LYS A 72 7.15 3.69 4.01
N SER A 73 6.71 4.49 4.98
CA SER A 73 6.18 3.99 6.25
C SER A 73 5.01 3.00 6.03
N TRP A 74 4.04 3.37 5.20
CA TRP A 74 2.91 2.48 4.90
C TRP A 74 3.29 1.27 4.06
N LEU A 75 4.23 1.40 3.13
CA LEU A 75 4.76 0.27 2.38
C LEU A 75 5.46 -0.74 3.31
N ASP A 76 6.25 -0.27 4.27
CA ASP A 76 6.92 -1.13 5.26
C ASP A 76 5.91 -1.92 6.10
N ARG A 77 4.79 -1.29 6.47
CA ARG A 77 3.69 -1.98 7.17
C ARG A 77 3.01 -3.04 6.30
N MET A 78 2.88 -2.81 4.99
CA MET A 78 2.37 -3.83 4.07
C MET A 78 3.32 -5.03 3.99
N ILE A 79 4.63 -4.78 3.94
CA ILE A 79 5.68 -5.82 3.92
C ILE A 79 5.64 -6.60 5.23
N GLU A 80 5.69 -5.92 6.37
CA GLU A 80 5.64 -6.52 7.69
C GLU A 80 4.38 -7.39 7.85
N ASN A 81 3.21 -6.88 7.44
CA ASN A 81 1.97 -7.65 7.49
C ASN A 81 2.02 -8.92 6.63
N ASN A 82 2.50 -8.80 5.38
CA ASN A 82 2.62 -9.92 4.46
C ASN A 82 3.58 -11.00 4.99
N ASP A 83 4.67 -10.57 5.63
CA ASP A 83 5.70 -11.46 6.17
C ASP A 83 5.23 -12.13 7.48
N GLU A 84 4.64 -11.37 8.41
CA GLU A 84 4.12 -11.84 9.71
C GLU A 84 2.98 -12.85 9.53
N LEU A 85 2.13 -12.64 8.52
CA LEU A 85 1.02 -13.54 8.21
C LEU A 85 1.37 -14.63 7.20
N HIS A 86 2.61 -14.64 6.70
CA HIS A 86 3.09 -15.59 5.69
C HIS A 86 2.15 -15.68 4.48
N LEU A 87 1.68 -14.54 3.98
CA LEU A 87 0.69 -14.47 2.90
C LEU A 87 1.31 -14.73 1.52
N PHE A 88 2.61 -14.42 1.36
CA PHE A 88 3.33 -14.51 0.09
C PHE A 88 2.59 -13.80 -1.07
N ASP A 89 1.90 -12.68 -0.77
CA ASP A 89 1.16 -11.92 -1.77
C ASP A 89 2.13 -11.10 -2.62
N SER A 90 2.18 -11.41 -3.90
CA SER A 90 3.03 -10.73 -4.87
C SER A 90 2.56 -9.30 -5.19
N GLU A 91 1.40 -8.86 -4.69
CA GLU A 91 1.01 -7.45 -4.77
C GLU A 91 2.00 -6.53 -4.05
N VAL A 92 2.65 -6.99 -2.99
CA VAL A 92 3.63 -6.15 -2.27
C VAL A 92 4.83 -5.80 -3.16
N GLU A 93 5.24 -6.71 -4.06
CA GLU A 93 6.30 -6.45 -5.04
C GLU A 93 5.88 -5.36 -6.04
N HIS A 94 4.60 -5.35 -6.44
CA HIS A 94 4.07 -4.30 -7.29
C HIS A 94 4.08 -2.94 -6.56
N MET A 95 3.72 -2.90 -5.28
CA MET A 95 3.77 -1.65 -4.49
C MET A 95 5.20 -1.14 -4.26
N LYS A 96 6.17 -2.04 -4.04
CA LYS A 96 7.60 -1.70 -4.00
C LYS A 96 8.06 -1.06 -5.31
N ALA A 97 7.74 -1.69 -6.45
CA ALA A 97 8.13 -1.18 -7.76
C ALA A 97 7.54 0.21 -8.04
N LYS A 98 6.29 0.46 -7.64
CA LYS A 98 5.67 1.80 -7.72
C LYS A 98 6.43 2.83 -6.89
N TYR A 99 6.76 2.49 -5.65
CA TYR A 99 7.49 3.37 -4.77
C TYR A 99 8.85 3.78 -5.38
N GLU A 100 9.62 2.81 -5.87
CA GLU A 100 10.89 3.06 -6.54
C GLU A 100 10.73 3.89 -7.82
N PHE A 101 9.68 3.64 -8.59
CA PHE A 101 9.37 4.43 -9.78
C PHE A 101 9.10 5.90 -9.43
N GLU A 102 8.29 6.18 -8.42
CA GLU A 102 7.97 7.55 -7.98
C GLU A 102 9.19 8.27 -7.37
N LEU A 103 10.14 7.54 -6.79
CA LEU A 103 11.44 8.09 -6.38
C LEU A 103 12.37 8.42 -7.55
N GLY A 104 12.07 7.93 -8.76
CA GLY A 104 12.95 8.05 -9.92
C GLY A 104 14.02 6.94 -10.02
N ASN A 105 13.94 5.92 -9.16
CA ASN A 105 14.80 4.73 -9.20
C ASN A 105 14.31 3.75 -10.26
N LEU A 106 14.33 4.20 -11.52
CA LEU A 106 13.66 3.52 -12.64
C LEU A 106 14.21 2.11 -12.92
N ASP A 107 15.51 1.90 -12.74
CA ASP A 107 16.12 0.58 -12.98
C ASP A 107 15.65 -0.45 -11.96
N GLU A 108 15.57 -0.07 -10.68
CA GLU A 108 15.05 -0.91 -9.60
C GLU A 108 13.57 -1.23 -9.81
N ALA A 109 12.76 -0.20 -10.11
CA ALA A 109 11.34 -0.37 -10.41
C ALA A 109 11.11 -1.36 -11.58
N PHE A 110 11.93 -1.25 -12.64
CA PHE A 110 11.86 -2.15 -13.78
C PHE A 110 12.21 -3.60 -13.40
N GLU A 111 13.29 -3.83 -12.67
CA GLU A 111 13.69 -5.17 -12.26
C GLU A 111 12.65 -5.81 -11.31
N LEU A 112 12.06 -5.04 -10.39
CA LEU A 112 10.97 -5.52 -9.54
C LEU A 112 9.76 -5.98 -10.37
N TRP A 113 9.25 -5.14 -11.30
CA TRP A 113 8.14 -5.55 -12.16
C TRP A 113 8.49 -6.70 -13.09
N LYS A 114 9.71 -6.73 -13.64
CA LYS A 114 10.19 -7.82 -14.49
C LYS A 114 10.21 -9.15 -13.74
N ASN A 115 10.61 -9.16 -12.47
CA ASN A 115 10.61 -10.37 -11.66
C ASN A 115 9.20 -10.78 -11.26
N LEU A 116 8.35 -9.83 -10.86
CA LEU A 116 6.94 -10.06 -10.56
C LEU A 116 6.19 -10.71 -11.74
N LEU A 117 6.37 -10.19 -12.96
CA LEU A 117 5.66 -10.68 -14.14
C LEU A 117 6.14 -12.05 -14.65
N LYS A 118 7.31 -12.53 -14.21
CA LYS A 118 7.74 -13.92 -14.46
C LYS A 118 6.98 -14.93 -13.59
N GLN A 119 6.37 -14.49 -12.48
CA GLN A 119 5.61 -15.38 -11.61
C GLN A 119 4.35 -15.89 -12.32
N LYS A 120 4.14 -17.20 -12.26
CA LYS A 120 3.02 -17.87 -12.94
C LYS A 120 1.69 -17.34 -12.39
N GLY A 121 0.81 -16.90 -13.29
CA GLY A 121 -0.56 -16.47 -12.92
C GLY A 121 -0.70 -15.03 -12.44
N VAL A 122 0.40 -14.27 -12.35
CA VAL A 122 0.34 -12.82 -12.08
C VAL A 122 -0.11 -12.07 -13.34
N GLY A 123 0.64 -12.23 -14.44
CA GLY A 123 0.39 -11.49 -15.68
C GLY A 123 0.27 -9.98 -15.44
N ASN A 124 -0.41 -9.26 -16.33
CA ASN A 124 -0.51 -7.79 -16.22
C ASN A 124 -1.59 -7.31 -15.23
N ARG A 125 -2.14 -8.17 -14.35
CA ARG A 125 -3.33 -7.85 -13.53
C ARG A 125 -3.13 -6.63 -12.64
N TYR A 126 -1.95 -6.47 -12.06
CA TYR A 126 -1.65 -5.37 -11.14
C TYR A 126 -1.59 -4.00 -11.84
N PHE A 127 -1.36 -3.97 -13.16
CA PHE A 127 -1.40 -2.75 -13.96
C PHE A 127 -2.81 -2.37 -14.46
N GLN A 128 -3.80 -3.26 -14.38
CA GLN A 128 -5.10 -3.03 -15.04
C GLN A 128 -5.94 -1.92 -14.42
N SER A 129 -5.78 -1.68 -13.12
CA SER A 129 -6.53 -0.68 -12.36
C SER A 129 -5.64 0.38 -11.73
N ASP A 130 -4.40 0.49 -12.21
CA ASP A 130 -3.42 1.45 -11.72
C ASP A 130 -3.22 2.60 -12.73
N ASP A 131 -2.46 3.61 -12.33
CA ASP A 131 -2.06 4.68 -13.24
C ASP A 131 -1.34 4.09 -14.48
N PRO A 132 -1.81 4.39 -15.70
CA PRO A 132 -1.23 3.87 -16.94
C PRO A 132 0.28 4.07 -17.06
N LYS A 133 0.83 5.13 -16.44
CA LYS A 133 2.26 5.47 -16.53
C LYS A 133 3.18 4.32 -16.12
N TYR A 134 2.79 3.51 -15.14
CA TYR A 134 3.61 2.38 -14.66
C TYR A 134 3.70 1.28 -15.73
N LYS A 135 2.56 0.97 -16.37
CA LYS A 135 2.49 -0.03 -17.42
C LYS A 135 3.24 0.43 -18.67
N GLU A 136 3.03 1.69 -19.06
CA GLU A 136 3.70 2.31 -20.21
C GLU A 136 5.23 2.32 -20.01
N PHE A 137 5.69 2.71 -18.82
CA PHE A 137 7.10 2.64 -18.47
C PHE A 137 7.66 1.21 -18.60
N TYR A 138 7.02 0.23 -17.96
CA TYR A 138 7.50 -1.15 -18.01
C TYR A 138 7.55 -1.68 -19.45
N GLN A 139 6.54 -1.38 -20.26
CA GLN A 139 6.48 -1.77 -21.66
C GLN A 139 7.54 -1.08 -22.53
N SER A 140 7.90 0.17 -22.23
CA SER A 140 8.91 0.93 -22.99
C SER A 140 10.33 0.36 -22.85
N ARG A 141 10.59 -0.44 -21.82
CA ARG A 141 11.90 -1.05 -21.51
C ARG A 141 11.99 -2.55 -21.81
N LYS A 142 10.88 -3.16 -22.23
CA LYS A 142 10.80 -4.58 -22.59
C LYS A 142 11.24 -4.80 -24.02
#